data_AF-A0A7T5EQM7-F1
#
_entry.id   AF-A0A7T5EQM7-F1
#
_cell.length_a   1.000
_cell.length_b   1.000
_cell.length_c   1.000
_cell.angle_alpha   90.00
_cell.angle_beta   90.00
_cell.angle_gamma   90.00
#
_symmetry.space_group_name_H-M   'P 1'
#
loop_
_entity.id
_entity.type
_entity.pdbx_description
1 polymer ?
#
loop_
_entity_poly.entity_id
_entity_poly.type
_entity_poly.pdbx_seq_one_letter_code
_entity_poly.pdbx_strand_id
1 'polypeptide(L)'
;MMDVSEEKDASWLKSFQKHRHDVLNSLQLVQGYLQLERTGAALTSLHKLSRWLHSLSLLQSHLPESAVTLFQVAMTCPHVIVEEWCGSTAIDADSIWSMRVLWQRLEDVATELDVAQVMLKIAANSSERHVPIQIRVLWPKGFVDLVQAREGLESLSSLPGVRIVLDEAKV
;
A
#
# COMPACT_ATOMS: atom_id res chain seq x y z
N MET A 1 17.09 -26.16 -14.55
CA MET A 1 17.46 -25.23 -13.46
C MET A 1 17.29 -23.85 -14.06
N MET A 2 16.12 -23.22 -13.85
CA MET A 2 15.86 -21.90 -14.43
C MET A 2 16.79 -20.88 -13.79
N ASP A 3 17.29 -19.95 -14.60
CA ASP A 3 18.21 -18.92 -14.16
C ASP A 3 17.49 -17.97 -13.20
N VAL A 4 18.13 -17.62 -12.08
CA VAL A 4 17.57 -16.73 -11.03
C VAL A 4 17.23 -15.35 -11.61
N SER A 5 17.83 -14.99 -12.76
CA SER A 5 17.47 -13.80 -13.54
C SER A 5 16.09 -13.91 -14.19
N GLU A 6 15.74 -15.07 -14.76
CA GLU A 6 14.46 -15.27 -15.48
C GLU A 6 13.26 -15.24 -14.53
N GLU A 7 13.43 -15.74 -13.29
CA GLU A 7 12.36 -15.75 -12.28
C GLU A 7 12.03 -14.34 -11.76
N LYS A 8 13.05 -13.48 -11.62
CA LYS A 8 12.88 -12.07 -11.24
C LYS A 8 12.15 -11.27 -12.31
N ASP A 9 12.51 -11.47 -13.57
CA ASP A 9 11.88 -10.78 -14.70
C ASP A 9 10.41 -11.20 -14.89
N ALA A 10 10.11 -12.49 -14.70
CA ALA A 10 8.75 -13.00 -14.73
C ALA A 10 7.87 -12.44 -13.59
N SER A 11 8.44 -12.26 -12.39
CA SER A 11 7.74 -11.68 -11.23
C SER A 11 7.42 -10.19 -11.43
N TRP A 12 8.38 -9.42 -11.95
CA TRP A 12 8.17 -8.01 -12.31
C TRP A 12 7.07 -7.86 -13.35
N LEU A 13 7.12 -8.65 -14.43
CA LEU A 13 6.16 -8.56 -15.52
C LEU A 13 4.72 -8.83 -15.04
N LYS A 14 4.52 -9.82 -14.17
CA LYS A 14 3.20 -10.11 -13.57
C LYS A 14 2.68 -8.95 -12.73
N SER A 15 3.54 -8.36 -11.89
CA SER A 15 3.18 -7.22 -11.05
C SER A 15 2.80 -6.01 -11.90
N PHE A 16 3.57 -5.73 -12.96
CA PHE A 16 3.29 -4.65 -13.90
C PHE A 16 2.00 -4.89 -14.70
N GLN A 17 1.75 -6.12 -15.15
CA GLN A 17 0.51 -6.48 -15.84
C GLN A 17 -0.71 -6.26 -14.96
N LYS A 18 -0.65 -6.67 -13.69
CA LYS A 18 -1.71 -6.41 -12.70
C LYS A 18 -1.90 -4.92 -12.47
N HIS A 19 -0.82 -4.18 -12.20
CA HIS A 19 -0.87 -2.72 -12.01
C HIS A 19 -1.57 -2.01 -13.19
N ARG A 20 -1.16 -2.34 -14.42
CA ARG A 20 -1.77 -1.79 -15.63
C ARG A 20 -3.27 -2.13 -15.72
N HIS A 21 -3.64 -3.36 -15.39
CA HIS A 21 -5.04 -3.77 -15.38
C HIS A 21 -5.87 -2.94 -14.38
N ASP A 22 -5.37 -2.77 -13.16
CA ASP A 22 -6.06 -2.03 -12.09
C ASP A 22 -6.21 -0.53 -12.42
N VAL A 23 -5.18 0.07 -13.04
CA VAL A 23 -5.25 1.46 -13.55
C VAL A 23 -6.31 1.58 -14.65
N LEU A 24 -6.34 0.66 -15.62
CA LEU A 24 -7.33 0.69 -16.70
C LEU A 24 -8.75 0.49 -16.17
N ASN A 25 -8.96 -0.44 -15.24
CA ASN A 25 -10.25 -0.65 -14.60
C ASN A 25 -10.73 0.62 -13.88
N SER A 26 -9.83 1.28 -13.14
CA SER A 26 -10.14 2.54 -12.45
C SER A 26 -10.57 3.64 -13.43
N LEU A 27 -9.88 3.77 -14.56
CA LEU A 27 -10.24 4.73 -15.61
C LEU A 27 -11.57 4.39 -16.30
N GLN A 28 -11.85 3.10 -16.53
CA GLN A 28 -13.13 2.65 -17.07
C GLN A 28 -14.30 3.00 -16.12
N LEU A 29 -14.11 2.87 -14.81
CA LEU A 29 -15.12 3.30 -13.82
C LEU A 29 -15.37 4.82 -13.89
N VAL A 30 -14.30 5.62 -14.01
CA VAL A 30 -14.44 7.07 -14.20
C VAL A 30 -15.23 7.39 -15.47
N GLN A 31 -14.89 6.76 -16.59
CA GLN A 31 -15.62 6.93 -17.86
C GLN A 31 -17.09 6.53 -17.74
N GLY A 32 -17.38 5.39 -17.11
CA GLY A 32 -18.76 4.94 -16.86
C GLY A 32 -19.56 5.93 -16.02
N TYR A 33 -18.98 6.47 -14.95
CA TYR A 33 -19.66 7.51 -14.16
C TYR A 33 -19.90 8.80 -14.95
N LEU A 34 -18.97 9.22 -15.80
CA LEU A 34 -19.17 10.40 -16.66
C LEU A 34 -20.29 10.18 -17.69
N GLN A 35 -20.36 8.99 -18.29
CA GLN A 35 -21.42 8.64 -19.25
C GLN A 35 -22.82 8.62 -18.60
N LEU A 36 -22.89 8.28 -17.31
CA LEU A 36 -24.12 8.32 -16.51
C LEU A 36 -24.39 9.69 -15.87
N GLU A 37 -23.64 10.73 -16.24
CA GLU A 37 -23.72 12.09 -15.69
C GLU A 37 -23.49 12.15 -14.15
N ARG A 38 -22.87 11.12 -13.57
CA ARG A 38 -22.53 11.04 -12.14
C ARG A 38 -21.16 11.66 -11.87
N THR A 39 -21.02 12.95 -12.17
CA THR A 39 -19.76 13.71 -12.09
C THR A 39 -19.07 13.61 -10.72
N GLY A 40 -19.83 13.67 -9.62
CA GLY A 40 -19.27 13.52 -8.27
C GLY A 40 -18.64 12.15 -8.02
N ALA A 41 -19.24 11.07 -8.53
CA ALA A 41 -18.69 9.72 -8.42
C ALA A 41 -17.45 9.55 -9.31
N ALA A 42 -17.49 10.10 -10.53
CA ALA A 42 -16.33 10.13 -11.43
C ALA A 42 -15.13 10.83 -10.79
N LEU A 43 -15.35 12.01 -10.21
CA LEU A 43 -14.31 12.78 -9.54
C LEU A 43 -13.74 12.03 -8.32
N THR A 44 -14.61 11.40 -7.53
CA THR A 44 -14.20 10.58 -6.39
C THR A 44 -13.30 9.42 -6.82
N SER A 45 -13.68 8.68 -7.86
CA SER A 45 -12.85 7.58 -8.39
C SER A 45 -11.53 8.07 -8.97
N LEU A 46 -11.54 9.21 -9.68
CA LEU A 46 -10.31 9.81 -10.21
C LEU A 46 -9.35 10.24 -9.09
N HIS A 47 -9.86 10.83 -8.01
CA HIS A 47 -9.05 11.19 -6.85
C HIS A 47 -8.46 9.96 -6.16
N LYS A 48 -9.21 8.85 -6.05
CA LYS A 48 -8.68 7.59 -5.50
C LYS A 48 -7.49 7.08 -6.33
N LEU A 49 -7.66 7.00 -7.66
CA LEU A 49 -6.59 6.60 -8.58
C LEU A 49 -5.38 7.52 -8.48
N SER A 50 -5.60 8.84 -8.50
CA SER A 50 -4.53 9.83 -8.39
C SER A 50 -3.74 9.69 -7.07
N ARG A 51 -4.44 9.49 -5.95
CA ARG A 51 -3.81 9.25 -4.64
C ARG A 51 -2.96 8.00 -4.63
N TRP A 52 -3.46 6.91 -5.21
CA TRP A 52 -2.68 5.67 -5.31
C TRP A 52 -1.41 5.86 -6.13
N LEU A 53 -1.52 6.43 -7.34
CA LEU A 53 -0.35 6.70 -8.19
C LEU A 53 0.65 7.64 -7.51
N HIS A 54 0.18 8.66 -6.80
CA HIS A 54 1.03 9.55 -6.03
C HIS A 54 1.76 8.81 -4.89
N SER A 55 1.08 7.90 -4.20
CA SER A 55 1.69 7.08 -3.15
C SER A 55 2.80 6.17 -3.68
N LEU A 56 2.64 5.64 -4.91
CA LEU A 56 3.69 4.88 -5.57
C LEU A 56 4.89 5.78 -5.91
N SER A 57 4.67 7.00 -6.40
CA SER A 57 5.76 7.96 -6.60
C SER A 57 6.50 8.30 -5.30
N LEU A 58 5.77 8.44 -4.19
CA LEU A 58 6.35 8.68 -2.87
C LEU A 58 7.20 7.49 -2.39
N LEU A 59 6.73 6.25 -2.58
CA LEU A 59 7.52 5.06 -2.30
C LEU A 59 8.77 5.00 -3.17
N GLN A 60 8.65 5.25 -4.47
CA GLN A 60 9.77 5.21 -5.40
C GLN A 60 10.88 6.20 -5.04
N SER A 61 10.54 7.36 -4.49
CA SER A 61 11.54 8.37 -4.10
C SER A 61 12.27 8.05 -2.79
N HIS A 62 11.73 7.16 -1.96
CA HIS A 62 12.30 6.83 -0.64
C HIS A 62 12.85 5.41 -0.53
N LEU A 63 12.35 4.47 -1.34
CA LEU A 63 12.80 3.09 -1.31
C LEU A 63 14.17 2.94 -2.00
N PRO A 64 15.12 2.21 -1.37
CA PRO A 64 16.36 1.84 -2.05
C PRO A 64 16.08 0.83 -3.17
N GLU A 65 17.00 0.71 -4.13
CA GLU A 65 16.89 -0.29 -5.22
C GLU A 65 16.77 -1.73 -4.71
N SER A 66 17.34 -2.04 -3.55
CA SER A 66 17.18 -3.35 -2.89
C SER A 66 15.74 -3.68 -2.49
N ALA A 67 14.87 -2.67 -2.36
CA ALA A 67 13.47 -2.80 -1.96
C ALA A 67 12.49 -2.87 -3.14
N VAL A 68 12.96 -3.18 -4.36
CA VAL A 68 12.10 -3.36 -5.55
C VAL A 68 10.94 -4.34 -5.30
N THR A 69 11.16 -5.39 -4.52
CA THR A 69 10.08 -6.36 -4.20
C THR A 69 8.96 -5.77 -3.35
N LEU A 70 9.24 -4.76 -2.51
CA LEU A 70 8.21 -4.02 -1.79
C LEU A 70 7.44 -3.10 -2.73
N PHE A 71 8.14 -2.40 -3.62
CA PHE A 71 7.50 -1.57 -4.63
C PHE A 71 6.57 -2.38 -5.55
N GLN A 72 7.00 -3.59 -5.96
CA GLN A 72 6.19 -4.53 -6.73
C GLN A 72 4.87 -4.89 -6.03
N VAL A 73 4.91 -5.19 -4.73
CA VAL A 73 3.69 -5.48 -3.95
C VAL A 73 2.81 -4.23 -3.89
N ALA A 74 3.37 -3.05 -3.58
CA ALA A 74 2.59 -1.82 -3.49
C ALA A 74 1.87 -1.46 -4.80
N MET A 75 2.49 -1.71 -5.96
CA MET A 75 1.84 -1.54 -7.27
C MET A 75 0.64 -2.45 -7.51
N THR A 76 0.44 -3.48 -6.69
CA THR A 76 -0.67 -4.44 -6.78
C THR A 76 -1.70 -4.27 -5.66
N CYS A 77 -1.52 -3.26 -4.81
CA CYS A 77 -2.37 -2.97 -3.65
C CYS A 77 -3.02 -1.57 -3.79
N PRO A 78 -4.03 -1.39 -4.66
CA PRO A 78 -4.67 -0.09 -4.91
C PRO A 78 -5.41 0.50 -3.70
N HIS A 79 -5.77 -0.31 -2.70
CA HIS A 79 -6.41 0.18 -1.49
C HIS A 79 -5.40 0.71 -0.48
N VAL A 80 -4.11 0.39 -0.59
CA VAL A 80 -3.08 0.78 0.38
C VAL A 80 -2.33 2.02 -0.10
N ILE A 81 -2.50 3.13 0.62
CA ILE A 81 -2.01 4.46 0.22
C ILE A 81 -0.96 4.95 1.20
N VAL A 82 0.27 5.15 0.74
CA VAL A 82 1.26 5.90 1.52
C VAL A 82 0.97 7.39 1.42
N GLU A 83 0.57 7.98 2.53
CA GLU A 83 0.29 9.41 2.64
C GLU A 83 1.54 10.20 3.03
N GLU A 84 2.36 9.61 3.90
CA GLU A 84 3.51 10.29 4.49
C GLU A 84 4.67 9.32 4.66
N TRP A 85 5.87 9.75 4.26
CA TRP A 85 7.12 9.06 4.51
C TRP A 85 8.07 10.02 5.23
N CYS A 86 8.33 9.76 6.50
CA CYS A 86 9.26 10.52 7.33
C CYS A 86 10.54 9.72 7.55
N GLY A 87 11.66 10.27 7.11
CA GLY A 87 12.98 9.74 7.41
C GLY A 87 13.76 9.29 6.17
N SER A 88 15.07 9.34 6.31
CA SER A 88 16.05 8.78 5.38
C SER A 88 16.62 7.56 6.07
N THR A 89 16.24 6.36 5.63
CA THR A 89 16.71 5.12 6.26
C THR A 89 17.13 4.09 5.24
N ALA A 90 18.26 3.45 5.53
CA ALA A 90 18.53 2.11 5.05
C ALA A 90 17.47 1.17 5.66
N ILE A 91 16.56 0.68 4.82
CA ILE A 91 15.58 -0.34 5.18
C ILE A 91 16.28 -1.70 5.06
N ASP A 92 16.30 -2.47 6.13
CA ASP A 92 16.86 -3.82 6.10
C ASP A 92 15.91 -4.83 5.43
N ALA A 93 16.44 -6.02 5.14
CA ALA A 93 15.69 -7.06 4.42
C ALA A 93 14.46 -7.56 5.21
N ASP A 94 14.57 -7.63 6.54
CA ASP A 94 13.48 -8.08 7.41
C ASP A 94 12.34 -7.06 7.41
N SER A 95 12.66 -5.78 7.47
CA SER A 95 11.68 -4.69 7.37
C SER A 95 11.02 -4.67 5.98
N ILE A 96 11.78 -4.87 4.90
CA ILE A 96 11.22 -4.99 3.54
C ILE A 96 10.21 -6.15 3.48
N TRP A 97 10.57 -7.32 4.02
CA TRP A 97 9.70 -8.49 4.05
C TRP A 97 8.43 -8.22 4.88
N SER A 98 8.57 -7.69 6.09
CA SER A 98 7.46 -7.33 6.97
C SER A 98 6.51 -6.32 6.33
N MET A 99 7.05 -5.30 5.66
CA MET A 99 6.23 -4.33 4.92
C MET A 99 5.47 -4.98 3.76
N ARG A 100 6.07 -5.92 3.03
CA ARG A 100 5.38 -6.66 1.96
C ARG A 100 4.21 -7.47 2.49
N VAL A 101 4.42 -8.20 3.59
CA VAL A 101 3.37 -8.98 4.26
C VAL A 101 2.26 -8.05 4.73
N LEU A 102 2.61 -6.92 5.34
CA LEU A 102 1.66 -5.92 5.79
C LEU A 102 0.83 -5.35 4.63
N TRP A 103 1.45 -4.97 3.51
CA TRP A 103 0.72 -4.42 2.36
C TRP A 103 -0.29 -5.41 1.80
N GLN A 104 0.14 -6.65 1.59
CA GLN A 104 -0.76 -7.67 1.05
C GLN A 104 -1.92 -7.91 2.00
N ARG A 105 -1.65 -8.00 3.31
CA ARG A 105 -2.71 -8.23 4.29
C ARG A 105 -3.66 -7.05 4.41
N LEU A 106 -3.17 -5.82 4.33
CA LEU A 106 -4.00 -4.62 4.32
C LEU A 106 -4.87 -4.55 3.07
N GLU A 107 -4.35 -4.94 1.91
CA GLU A 107 -5.10 -5.03 0.66
C GLU A 107 -6.23 -6.07 0.77
N ASP A 108 -5.93 -7.25 1.33
CA ASP A 108 -6.91 -8.31 1.54
C ASP A 108 -8.02 -7.85 2.51
N VAL A 109 -7.64 -7.28 3.66
CA VAL A 109 -8.61 -6.76 4.66
C VAL A 109 -9.43 -5.61 4.09
N ALA A 110 -8.81 -4.68 3.36
CA ALA A 110 -9.54 -3.58 2.73
C ALA A 110 -10.56 -4.09 1.70
N THR A 111 -10.20 -5.12 0.94
CA THR A 111 -11.11 -5.77 -0.01
C THR A 111 -12.26 -6.50 0.70
N GLU A 112 -11.95 -7.28 1.75
CA GLU A 112 -12.94 -8.02 2.54
C GLU A 112 -13.97 -7.10 3.21
N LEU A 113 -13.53 -5.91 3.64
CA LEU A 113 -14.35 -4.95 4.38
C LEU A 113 -14.88 -3.80 3.50
N ASP A 114 -14.75 -3.89 2.18
CA ASP A 114 -15.15 -2.87 1.19
C ASP A 114 -14.62 -1.46 1.53
N VAL A 115 -13.40 -1.41 2.06
CA VAL A 115 -12.72 -0.17 2.43
C VAL A 115 -12.05 0.41 1.20
N ALA A 116 -12.53 1.57 0.78
CA ALA A 116 -12.04 2.22 -0.43
C ALA A 116 -10.53 2.48 -0.46
N GLN A 117 -9.95 2.98 0.66
CA GLN A 117 -8.51 3.22 0.81
C GLN A 117 -8.14 3.14 2.30
N VAL A 118 -6.96 2.60 2.59
CA VAL A 118 -6.30 2.57 3.89
C VAL A 118 -5.01 3.37 3.77
N MET A 119 -4.79 4.30 4.69
CA MET A 119 -3.72 5.29 4.58
C MET A 119 -2.58 4.92 5.51
N LEU A 120 -1.35 5.06 5.04
CA LEU A 120 -0.14 4.69 5.75
C LEU A 120 0.74 5.91 5.96
N LYS A 121 1.15 6.11 7.21
CA LYS A 121 2.22 7.05 7.56
C LYS A 121 3.40 6.26 8.09
N ILE A 122 4.52 6.38 7.39
CA ILE A 122 5.72 5.58 7.64
C ILE A 122 6.75 6.51 8.25
N ALA A 123 7.18 6.21 9.46
CA ALA A 123 8.23 6.94 10.15
C ALA A 123 9.40 5.98 10.40
N ALA A 124 10.53 6.27 9.78
CA ALA A 124 11.75 5.51 9.93
C ALA A 124 12.79 6.36 10.66
N ASN A 125 13.27 5.88 11.81
CA ASN A 125 14.23 6.62 12.63
C ASN A 125 15.63 6.52 12.01
N SER A 126 16.16 7.66 11.57
CA SER A 126 17.40 7.75 10.78
C SER A 126 18.69 7.46 11.53
N SER A 127 18.66 7.33 12.85
CA SER A 127 19.88 7.24 13.68
C SER A 127 20.30 5.83 14.10
N GLU A 128 19.42 4.83 14.03
CA GLU A 128 19.69 3.52 14.64
C GLU A 128 19.16 2.35 13.78
N ARG A 129 20.06 1.50 13.28
CA ARG A 129 19.74 0.31 12.45
C ARG A 129 18.87 -0.75 13.15
N HIS A 130 18.54 -0.56 14.43
CA HIS A 130 17.77 -1.52 15.23
C HIS A 130 16.42 -0.97 15.68
N VAL A 131 16.08 0.27 15.31
CA VAL A 131 14.78 0.83 15.64
C VAL A 131 13.77 0.41 14.57
N PRO A 132 12.67 -0.27 14.94
CA PRO A 132 11.70 -0.73 13.98
C PRO A 132 11.05 0.46 13.26
N ILE A 133 10.75 0.29 11.98
CA ILE A 133 9.99 1.25 11.18
C ILE A 133 8.60 1.34 11.77
N GLN A 134 8.20 2.55 12.18
CA GLN A 134 6.85 2.77 12.67
C GLN A 134 5.91 2.99 11.49
N ILE A 135 4.89 2.14 11.36
CA ILE A 135 3.85 2.27 10.34
C ILE A 135 2.54 2.53 11.04
N ARG A 136 1.99 3.73 10.83
CA ARG A 136 0.65 4.08 11.27
C ARG A 136 -0.34 3.76 10.16
N VAL A 137 -1.30 2.90 10.46
CA VAL A 137 -2.40 2.55 9.57
C VAL A 137 -3.60 3.38 9.97
N LEU A 138 -4.08 4.21 9.04
CA LEU A 138 -5.19 5.13 9.21
C LEU A 138 -6.39 4.62 8.42
N TRP A 139 -7.47 4.31 9.13
CA TRP A 139 -8.73 3.90 8.51
C TRP A 139 -9.58 5.10 8.12
N PRO A 140 -10.42 5.01 7.07
CA PRO A 140 -11.38 6.05 6.76
C PRO A 140 -12.28 6.40 7.96
N LYS A 141 -12.59 7.68 8.09
CA LYS A 141 -13.48 8.15 9.16
C LYS A 141 -14.85 7.46 9.08
N GLY A 142 -15.36 7.03 10.24
CA GLY A 142 -16.67 6.38 10.34
C GLY A 142 -16.66 4.91 9.94
N PHE A 143 -15.47 4.32 9.75
CA PHE A 143 -15.32 2.88 9.59
C PHE A 143 -15.72 2.16 10.89
N VAL A 144 -16.80 1.38 10.82
CA VAL A 144 -17.45 0.78 12.01
C VAL A 144 -16.76 -0.52 12.43
N ASP A 145 -16.10 -1.20 11.50
CA ASP A 145 -15.54 -2.54 11.70
C ASP A 145 -14.05 -2.53 12.08
N LEU A 146 -13.63 -1.51 12.82
CA LEU A 146 -12.25 -1.39 13.32
C LEU A 146 -11.81 -2.60 14.15
N VAL A 147 -12.76 -3.25 14.85
CA VAL A 147 -12.48 -4.47 15.61
C VAL A 147 -12.10 -5.62 14.67
N GLN A 148 -12.90 -5.85 13.63
CA GLN A 148 -12.63 -6.90 12.64
C GLN A 148 -11.35 -6.62 11.84
N ALA A 149 -11.10 -5.36 11.50
CA ALA A 149 -9.84 -4.95 10.88
C ALA A 149 -8.64 -5.16 11.81
N ARG A 150 -8.80 -4.92 13.13
CA ARG A 150 -7.78 -5.22 14.14
C ARG A 150 -7.50 -6.72 14.20
N GLU A 151 -8.52 -7.54 14.34
CA GLU A 151 -8.40 -9.02 14.35
C GLU A 151 -7.70 -9.52 13.09
N GLY A 152 -8.03 -8.96 11.93
CA GLY A 152 -7.38 -9.27 10.65
C GLY A 152 -5.88 -8.94 10.61
N LEU A 153 -5.41 -8.03 11.46
CA LEU A 153 -4.04 -7.56 11.58
C LEU A 153 -3.33 -8.00 12.86
N GLU A 154 -4.01 -8.67 13.80
CA GLU A 154 -3.43 -9.11 15.08
C GLU A 154 -2.21 -10.02 14.87
N SER A 155 -2.27 -10.88 13.85
CA SER A 155 -1.18 -11.77 13.46
C SER A 155 0.08 -11.03 12.97
N LEU A 156 -0.02 -9.73 12.68
CA LEU A 156 1.09 -8.90 12.20
C LEU A 156 1.80 -8.12 13.31
N SER A 157 1.27 -8.15 14.54
CA SER A 157 1.85 -7.43 15.68
C SER A 157 3.27 -7.89 16.05
N SER A 158 3.69 -9.06 15.57
CA SER A 158 5.01 -9.67 15.80
C SER A 158 5.95 -9.59 14.59
N LEU A 159 5.65 -8.79 13.56
CA LEU A 159 6.51 -8.68 12.39
C LEU A 159 7.87 -8.04 12.75
N PRO A 160 9.00 -8.64 12.33
CA PRO A 160 10.33 -8.10 12.64
C PRO A 160 10.57 -6.77 11.92
N GLY A 161 11.30 -5.86 12.55
CA GLY A 161 11.72 -4.60 11.95
C GLY A 161 10.61 -3.56 11.73
N VAL A 162 9.35 -3.89 12.06
CA VAL A 162 8.20 -2.99 11.86
C VAL A 162 7.36 -2.92 13.14
N ARG A 163 6.98 -1.70 13.51
CA ARG A 163 6.01 -1.44 14.57
C ARG A 163 4.74 -0.87 13.96
N ILE A 164 3.66 -1.65 14.01
CA ILE A 164 2.35 -1.25 13.48
C ILE A 164 1.57 -0.52 14.56
N VAL A 165 1.00 0.63 14.22
CA VAL A 165 0.08 1.39 15.07
C VAL A 165 -1.20 1.62 14.28
N LEU A 166 -2.33 1.18 14.81
CA LEU A 166 -3.63 1.36 14.17
C LEU A 166 -4.30 2.61 14.75
N ASP A 167 -4.70 3.54 13.88
CA ASP A 167 -5.33 4.81 14.26
C ASP A 167 -6.47 5.13 13.28
N GLU A 168 -7.33 6.08 13.63
CA GLU A 168 -8.34 6.61 12.73
C GLU A 168 -7.78 7.83 11.99
N ALA A 169 -8.13 8.00 10.71
CA ALA A 169 -7.78 9.21 9.98
C ALA A 169 -8.43 10.44 10.64
N LYS A 170 -7.61 11.36 11.17
CA LYS A 170 -8.07 12.66 11.67
C LYS A 170 -8.30 13.60 10.48
N VAL A 171 -9.44 14.30 10.48
CA VAL A 171 -9.80 15.33 9.49
C VAL A 171 -8.88 16.52 9.61
#